data_AF-A0A6A3VMQ9-F1
#
_entry.id   AF-A0A6A3VMQ9-F1
#
_cell.length_a   1.000
_cell.length_b   1.000
_cell.length_c   1.000
_cell.angle_alpha   90.00
_cell.angle_beta   90.00
_cell.angle_gamma   90.00
#
_symmetry.space_group_name_H-M   'P 1'
#
loop_
_entity.id
_entity.type
_entity.pdbx_description
1 polymer ?
#
loop_
_entity_poly.entity_id
_entity_poly.type
_entity_poly.pdbx_seq_one_letter_code
_entity_poly.pdbx_strand_id
1 'polypeptide(L)'
;MPPAAVSELRCDSFQLPRTRVKGEYYPPLAHQLAAHRLFRDLSSETGRWLSPMSFVLHLRELECVRFDAPPAVLMALYSGRLGSRGLTVMHFRPQSEMEQLERGSSNANFSADFGAGATLPATTVDCPTYEDLLAAIGGLISFGDALCYDHARRLRSRVKRFVLANLERDHNTHERVMLTVMFVNQFIGRALAHLLVDSPHWWRNFNEAVRAVDYHSPDWQAALNGLALRMASTPARASNGSQPVQPPRPGGAPSRRGPAARTPIMPERIRRLIPRDRDGREPCLRFMGGDDYRPNKRMLPDVIRTACRGYQHLDALLAIADSGVRAPVSEGMLHQHVYPTNHKSAADRYPVLIKNIRKEQDLWRCFVLDLDILGI
;
A
#
# COMPACT_ATOMS: atom_id res chain seq x y z
N MET A 1 -0.48 15.13 -31.38
CA MET A 1 -1.53 15.56 -30.44
C MET A 1 -2.34 14.34 -30.05
N PRO A 2 -3.03 14.31 -28.90
CA PRO A 2 -4.00 13.28 -28.59
C PRO A 2 -5.14 13.33 -29.63
N PRO A 3 -5.83 12.21 -29.88
CA PRO A 3 -7.07 12.20 -30.66
C PRO A 3 -8.10 13.20 -30.09
N ALA A 4 -8.97 13.74 -30.95
CA ALA A 4 -9.99 14.71 -30.53
C ALA A 4 -10.90 14.14 -29.42
N ALA A 5 -11.40 12.92 -29.60
CA ALA A 5 -12.22 12.21 -28.61
C ALA A 5 -11.54 12.09 -27.23
N VAL A 6 -10.22 11.91 -27.20
CA VAL A 6 -9.43 11.81 -25.96
C VAL A 6 -9.21 13.18 -25.32
N SER A 7 -9.08 14.23 -26.13
CA SER A 7 -8.88 15.61 -25.67
C SER A 7 -10.13 16.15 -24.96
N GLU A 8 -11.30 15.78 -25.48
CA GLU A 8 -12.60 16.23 -24.98
C GLU A 8 -13.09 15.43 -23.78
N LEU A 9 -12.54 14.24 -23.53
CA LEU A 9 -12.94 13.34 -22.45
C LEU A 9 -12.96 14.03 -21.07
N ARG A 10 -14.01 13.78 -20.28
CA ARG A 10 -14.24 14.34 -18.93
C ARG A 10 -14.63 13.26 -17.94
N CYS A 11 -14.64 13.59 -16.64
CA CYS A 11 -15.12 12.67 -15.61
C CYS A 11 -16.56 12.20 -15.87
N ASP A 12 -17.42 13.11 -16.36
CA ASP A 12 -18.83 12.82 -16.66
C ASP A 12 -19.03 11.86 -17.84
N SER A 13 -17.97 11.57 -18.61
CA SER A 13 -17.99 10.56 -19.67
C SER A 13 -18.06 9.13 -19.11
N PHE A 14 -17.84 8.92 -17.82
CA PHE A 14 -17.85 7.59 -17.20
C PHE A 14 -19.03 7.42 -16.24
N GLN A 15 -19.71 6.28 -16.36
CA GLN A 15 -20.79 5.91 -15.46
C GLN A 15 -20.25 4.98 -14.37
N LEU A 16 -20.49 5.33 -13.10
CA LEU A 16 -20.16 4.45 -11.99
C LEU A 16 -21.24 3.37 -11.82
N PRO A 17 -20.87 2.10 -11.63
CA PRO A 17 -21.83 1.04 -11.35
C PRO A 17 -22.64 1.33 -10.08
N ARG A 18 -23.96 1.14 -10.14
CA ARG A 18 -24.86 1.30 -8.99
C ARG A 18 -24.60 0.26 -7.90
N THR A 19 -24.12 -0.92 -8.30
CA THR A 19 -23.76 -2.03 -7.41
C THR A 19 -22.30 -2.40 -7.61
N ARG A 20 -21.59 -2.63 -6.49
CA ARG A 20 -20.19 -3.06 -6.49
C ARG A 20 -20.10 -4.52 -6.09
N VAL A 21 -19.40 -5.31 -6.89
CA VAL A 21 -19.08 -6.70 -6.62
C VAL A 21 -17.82 -6.76 -5.75
N LYS A 22 -17.80 -7.66 -4.77
CA LYS A 22 -16.63 -7.81 -3.90
C LYS A 22 -15.46 -8.40 -4.69
N GLY A 23 -14.29 -7.78 -4.58
CA GLY A 23 -13.07 -8.22 -5.28
C GLY A 23 -12.84 -7.53 -6.64
N GLU A 24 -13.85 -6.86 -7.17
CA GLU A 24 -13.74 -6.07 -8.41
C GLU A 24 -13.02 -4.73 -8.18
N TYR A 25 -12.30 -4.29 -9.22
CA TYR A 25 -11.59 -3.02 -9.19
C TYR A 25 -12.48 -1.86 -9.64
N TYR A 26 -12.80 -0.96 -8.72
CA TYR A 26 -13.58 0.25 -8.98
C TYR A 26 -12.73 1.52 -8.79
N PRO A 27 -12.01 1.98 -9.83
CA PRO A 27 -11.23 3.21 -9.77
C PRO A 27 -12.11 4.47 -9.62
N PRO A 28 -11.64 5.50 -8.88
CA PRO A 28 -12.21 6.84 -8.92
C PRO A 28 -12.31 7.40 -10.35
N LEU A 29 -13.28 8.29 -10.61
CA LEU A 29 -13.50 8.89 -11.93
C LEU A 29 -12.24 9.55 -12.50
N ALA A 30 -11.49 10.29 -11.68
CA ALA A 30 -10.23 10.89 -12.11
C ALA A 30 -9.22 9.84 -12.61
N HIS A 31 -9.14 8.68 -11.95
CA HIS A 31 -8.25 7.59 -12.36
C HIS A 31 -8.72 6.93 -13.66
N GLN A 32 -10.03 6.78 -13.87
CA GLN A 32 -10.59 6.34 -15.15
C GLN A 32 -10.23 7.33 -16.25
N LEU A 33 -10.46 8.62 -16.01
CA LEU A 33 -10.11 9.69 -16.94
C LEU A 33 -8.64 9.65 -17.34
N ALA A 34 -7.73 9.49 -16.38
CA ALA A 34 -6.30 9.37 -16.69
C ALA A 34 -5.98 8.10 -17.49
N ALA A 35 -6.59 6.95 -17.16
CA ALA A 35 -6.39 5.70 -17.87
C ALA A 35 -6.78 5.85 -19.35
N HIS A 36 -7.98 6.35 -19.63
CA HIS A 36 -8.50 6.52 -20.98
C HIS A 36 -7.77 7.61 -21.79
N ARG A 37 -7.12 8.56 -21.12
CA ARG A 37 -6.23 9.53 -21.77
C ARG A 37 -4.86 8.95 -22.07
N LEU A 38 -4.42 7.92 -21.34
CA LEU A 38 -3.09 7.33 -21.45
C LEU A 38 -3.06 6.15 -22.42
N PHE A 39 -4.01 5.22 -22.32
CA PHE A 39 -3.99 3.93 -23.01
C PHE A 39 -4.93 3.88 -24.22
N ARG A 40 -4.45 3.34 -25.36
CA ARG A 40 -5.15 3.36 -26.65
C ARG A 40 -6.41 2.51 -26.68
N ASP A 41 -6.32 1.33 -26.08
CA ASP A 41 -7.33 0.27 -26.29
C ASP A 41 -8.50 0.36 -25.30
N LEU A 42 -8.41 1.21 -24.28
CA LEU A 42 -9.49 1.42 -23.33
C LEU A 42 -10.71 2.13 -23.95
N SER A 43 -10.54 2.76 -25.11
CA SER A 43 -11.56 3.59 -25.76
C SER A 43 -12.02 3.03 -27.11
N SER A 44 -11.70 1.77 -27.45
CA SER A 44 -12.06 1.20 -28.76
C SER A 44 -13.55 0.83 -28.84
N GLU A 45 -14.18 1.16 -29.97
CA GLU A 45 -15.57 0.75 -30.31
C GLU A 45 -15.75 -0.78 -30.36
N THR A 46 -14.65 -1.52 -30.55
CA THR A 46 -14.62 -2.99 -30.52
C THR A 46 -14.66 -3.59 -29.11
N GLY A 47 -14.76 -2.78 -28.05
CA GLY A 47 -15.19 -3.23 -26.72
C GLY A 47 -14.27 -4.25 -26.03
N ARG A 48 -12.98 -4.33 -26.41
CA ARG A 48 -12.07 -5.36 -25.85
C ARG A 48 -11.90 -5.27 -24.33
N TRP A 49 -12.08 -4.09 -23.73
CA TRP A 49 -11.94 -3.90 -22.27
C TRP A 49 -13.24 -3.35 -21.66
N LEU A 50 -14.12 -4.28 -21.26
CA LEU A 50 -15.45 -4.00 -20.71
C LEU A 50 -15.41 -3.39 -19.29
N SER A 51 -14.28 -3.50 -18.59
CA SER A 51 -14.13 -2.98 -17.22
C SER A 51 -12.67 -2.67 -16.86
N PRO A 52 -12.42 -1.80 -15.85
CA PRO A 52 -11.09 -1.60 -15.29
C PRO A 52 -10.41 -2.89 -14.82
N MET A 53 -11.20 -3.85 -14.31
CA MET A 53 -10.72 -5.17 -13.88
C MET A 53 -10.18 -5.99 -15.05
N SER A 54 -10.92 -6.04 -16.16
CA SER A 54 -10.50 -6.77 -17.36
C SER A 54 -9.17 -6.26 -17.90
N PHE A 55 -8.98 -4.93 -17.90
CA PHE A 55 -7.71 -4.33 -18.31
C PHE A 55 -6.55 -4.70 -17.38
N VAL A 56 -6.70 -4.58 -16.06
CA VAL A 56 -5.60 -4.89 -15.12
C VAL A 56 -5.23 -6.37 -15.12
N LEU A 57 -6.17 -7.27 -15.39
CA LEU A 57 -5.88 -8.69 -15.59
C LEU A 57 -5.09 -8.90 -16.88
N HIS A 58 -5.52 -8.28 -17.98
CA HIS A 58 -4.78 -8.39 -19.25
C HIS A 58 -3.35 -7.85 -19.16
N LEU A 59 -3.13 -6.76 -18.41
CA LEU A 59 -1.77 -6.25 -18.19
C LEU A 59 -0.82 -7.32 -17.64
N ARG A 60 -1.30 -8.28 -16.84
CA ARG A 60 -0.46 -9.37 -16.29
C ARG A 60 0.01 -10.35 -17.36
N GLU A 61 -0.74 -10.47 -18.45
CA GLU A 61 -0.51 -11.46 -19.51
C GLU A 61 0.37 -10.91 -20.63
N LEU A 62 0.68 -9.61 -20.61
CA LEU A 62 1.48 -8.98 -21.65
C LEU A 62 2.96 -9.34 -21.52
N GLU A 63 3.55 -9.83 -22.61
CA GLU A 63 4.99 -10.16 -22.68
C GLU A 63 5.92 -8.97 -22.39
N CYS A 64 5.44 -7.74 -22.57
CA CYS A 64 6.20 -6.52 -22.27
C CYS A 64 6.23 -6.20 -20.77
N VAL A 65 5.37 -6.82 -19.95
CA VAL A 65 5.34 -6.67 -18.49
C VAL A 65 6.28 -7.71 -17.89
N ARG A 66 7.57 -7.36 -17.88
CA ARG A 66 8.64 -8.19 -17.31
C ARG A 66 9.01 -7.81 -15.89
N PHE A 67 8.12 -7.15 -15.16
CA PHE A 67 8.37 -6.63 -13.83
C PHE A 67 7.31 -7.09 -12.84
N ASP A 68 7.58 -6.93 -11.55
CA ASP A 68 6.63 -7.35 -10.52
C ASP A 68 5.34 -6.52 -10.57
N ALA A 69 4.22 -7.19 -10.86
CA ALA A 69 2.91 -6.57 -11.05
C ALA A 69 1.82 -7.16 -10.11
N PRO A 70 1.96 -7.04 -8.77
CA PRO A 70 0.88 -7.39 -7.85
C PRO A 70 -0.35 -6.48 -8.07
N PRO A 71 -1.54 -6.83 -7.53
CA PRO A 71 -2.76 -6.03 -7.71
C PRO A 71 -2.56 -4.52 -7.52
N ALA A 72 -1.89 -4.12 -6.45
CA ALA A 72 -1.66 -2.71 -6.13
C ALA A 72 -0.85 -1.97 -7.22
N VAL A 73 0.15 -2.63 -7.82
CA VAL A 73 0.95 -2.07 -8.91
C VAL A 73 0.07 -1.89 -10.15
N LEU A 74 -0.70 -2.90 -10.53
CA LEU A 74 -1.60 -2.82 -11.68
C LEU A 74 -2.67 -1.74 -11.51
N MET A 75 -3.24 -1.60 -10.32
CA MET A 75 -4.18 -0.52 -10.00
C MET A 75 -3.53 0.85 -10.14
N ALA A 76 -2.27 1.00 -9.73
CA ALA A 76 -1.52 2.24 -9.88
C ALA A 76 -1.15 2.54 -11.35
N LEU A 77 -0.76 1.51 -12.12
CA LEU A 77 -0.55 1.62 -13.57
C LEU A 77 -1.80 2.10 -14.29
N TYR A 78 -2.94 1.44 -14.04
CA TYR A 78 -4.23 1.84 -14.60
C TYR A 78 -4.54 3.31 -14.28
N SER A 79 -4.33 3.71 -13.02
CA SER A 79 -4.65 5.06 -12.54
C SER A 79 -3.69 6.14 -13.02
N GLY A 80 -2.67 5.82 -13.82
CA GLY A 80 -1.60 6.76 -14.19
C GLY A 80 -0.77 7.24 -12.99
N ARG A 81 -0.77 6.50 -11.88
CA ARG A 81 -0.04 6.84 -10.64
C ARG A 81 1.40 6.35 -10.72
N LEU A 82 2.21 7.04 -11.52
CA LEU A 82 3.65 6.81 -11.64
C LEU A 82 4.46 7.98 -11.08
N GLY A 83 5.73 7.74 -10.83
CA GLY A 83 6.67 8.71 -10.30
C GLY A 83 6.30 9.16 -8.88
N SER A 84 6.37 10.46 -8.63
CA SER A 84 6.08 11.06 -7.31
C SER A 84 4.60 10.93 -6.86
N ARG A 85 3.74 10.28 -7.66
CA ARG A 85 2.32 10.04 -7.35
C ARG A 85 1.99 8.59 -7.01
N GLY A 86 2.97 7.69 -7.03
CA GLY A 86 2.73 6.27 -6.80
C GLY A 86 3.96 5.44 -7.11
N LEU A 87 3.89 4.67 -8.21
CA LEU A 87 4.95 3.75 -8.58
C LEU A 87 6.22 4.48 -9.01
N THR A 88 7.32 4.25 -8.29
CA THR A 88 8.64 4.67 -8.75
C THR A 88 8.96 4.06 -10.12
N VAL A 89 9.71 4.78 -10.95
CA VAL A 89 10.22 4.31 -12.25
C VAL A 89 10.95 2.97 -12.13
N MET A 90 11.58 2.70 -10.98
CA MET A 90 12.31 1.44 -10.73
C MET A 90 11.42 0.20 -10.77
N HIS A 91 10.09 0.33 -10.61
CA HIS A 91 9.17 -0.80 -10.82
C HIS A 91 9.19 -1.34 -12.25
N PHE A 92 9.64 -0.56 -13.23
CA PHE A 92 9.70 -1.00 -14.62
C PHE A 92 11.01 -1.72 -14.96
N ARG A 93 11.93 -1.87 -14.00
CA ARG A 93 13.13 -2.68 -14.20
C ARG A 93 12.71 -4.12 -14.53
N PRO A 94 13.12 -4.67 -15.69
CA PRO A 94 12.84 -6.06 -16.00
C PRO A 94 13.47 -6.98 -14.95
N GLN A 95 12.70 -7.95 -14.48
CA GLN A 95 13.16 -9.06 -13.68
C GLN A 95 14.05 -9.96 -14.53
N SER A 96 15.11 -10.46 -13.91
CA SER A 96 15.91 -11.56 -14.44
C SER A 96 15.07 -12.84 -14.56
N GLU A 97 15.53 -13.77 -15.40
CA GLU A 97 14.87 -15.09 -15.54
C GLU A 97 14.77 -15.82 -14.20
N MET A 98 15.81 -15.73 -13.36
CA MET A 98 15.81 -16.35 -12.04
C MET A 98 14.73 -15.74 -11.13
N GLU A 99 14.63 -14.41 -11.05
CA GLU A 99 13.58 -13.74 -10.25
C GLU A 99 12.17 -14.09 -10.73
N GLN A 100 11.97 -14.25 -12.05
CA GLN A 100 10.70 -14.70 -12.61
C GLN A 100 10.37 -16.15 -12.22
N LEU A 101 11.36 -17.05 -12.25
CA LEU A 101 11.21 -18.46 -11.86
C LEU A 101 10.95 -18.62 -10.35
N GLU A 102 11.70 -17.91 -9.51
CA GLU A 102 11.49 -17.89 -8.06
C GLU A 102 10.08 -17.39 -7.73
N ARG A 103 9.64 -16.34 -8.41
CA ARG A 103 8.29 -15.82 -8.25
C ARG A 103 7.22 -16.80 -8.71
N GLY A 104 7.40 -17.41 -9.88
CA GLY A 104 6.50 -18.44 -10.41
C GLY A 104 6.38 -19.67 -9.51
N SER A 105 7.38 -19.91 -8.66
CA SER A 105 7.41 -20.97 -7.66
C SER A 105 6.71 -20.60 -6.34
N SER A 106 6.08 -19.42 -6.26
CA SER A 106 5.39 -18.90 -5.08
C SER A 106 3.94 -18.51 -5.39
N ASN A 107 3.12 -18.35 -4.34
CA ASN A 107 1.76 -17.83 -4.46
C ASN A 107 1.69 -16.32 -4.76
N ALA A 108 2.82 -15.64 -5.03
CA ALA A 108 2.86 -14.20 -5.28
C ALA A 108 2.00 -13.77 -6.49
N ASN A 109 1.88 -14.65 -7.50
CA ASN A 109 1.04 -14.42 -8.68
C ASN A 109 -0.46 -14.69 -8.43
N PHE A 110 -0.80 -15.37 -7.34
CA PHE A 110 -2.17 -15.79 -7.05
C PHE A 110 -3.01 -14.71 -6.37
N SER A 111 -2.40 -13.60 -5.94
CA SER A 111 -3.13 -12.50 -5.31
C SER A 111 -4.04 -11.79 -6.33
N ALA A 112 -5.34 -11.87 -6.07
CA ALA A 112 -6.41 -11.22 -6.83
C ALA A 112 -7.17 -10.17 -5.98
N ASP A 113 -6.59 -9.70 -4.87
CA ASP A 113 -7.23 -8.65 -4.07
C ASP A 113 -6.96 -7.26 -4.66
N PHE A 114 -7.90 -6.80 -5.50
CA PHE A 114 -7.93 -5.44 -6.05
C PHE A 114 -8.76 -4.47 -5.19
N GLY A 115 -9.00 -4.82 -3.92
CA GLY A 115 -9.71 -3.98 -2.98
C GLY A 115 -8.94 -2.71 -2.62
N ALA A 116 -9.65 -1.74 -2.03
CA ALA A 116 -9.05 -0.48 -1.56
C ALA A 116 -7.95 -0.65 -0.49
N GLY A 117 -7.86 -1.83 0.12
CA GLY A 117 -6.81 -2.19 1.08
C GLY A 117 -5.50 -2.66 0.44
N ALA A 118 -5.44 -2.83 -0.89
CA ALA A 118 -4.22 -3.24 -1.58
C ALA A 118 -3.12 -2.18 -1.40
N THR A 119 -2.10 -2.51 -0.62
CA THR A 119 -0.97 -1.62 -0.37
C THR A 119 0.06 -1.74 -1.48
N LEU A 120 0.53 -0.59 -1.97
CA LEU A 120 1.68 -0.57 -2.86
C LEU A 120 2.89 -1.16 -2.13
N PRO A 121 3.64 -2.08 -2.76
CA PRO A 121 4.86 -2.59 -2.17
C PRO A 121 5.83 -1.43 -1.92
N ALA A 122 6.46 -1.42 -0.74
CA ALA A 122 7.53 -0.48 -0.46
C ALA A 122 8.72 -0.87 -1.34
N THR A 123 8.96 -0.13 -2.42
CA THR A 123 10.19 -0.29 -3.19
C THR A 123 11.31 0.36 -2.39
N THR A 124 12.30 -0.43 -1.97
CA THR A 124 13.60 0.15 -1.65
C THR A 124 14.09 0.79 -2.95
N VAL A 125 14.25 2.11 -2.95
CA VAL A 125 14.78 2.82 -4.12
C VAL A 125 16.29 2.64 -4.11
N ASP A 126 16.77 1.40 -4.06
CA ASP A 126 18.18 1.09 -4.18
C ASP A 126 18.45 0.98 -5.68
N CYS A 127 18.84 2.11 -6.28
CA CYS A 127 19.30 2.18 -7.65
C CYS A 127 20.82 2.41 -7.61
N PRO A 128 21.64 1.35 -7.72
CA PRO A 128 23.07 1.51 -7.52
C PRO A 128 23.75 2.23 -8.68
N THR A 129 23.25 2.10 -9.91
CA THR A 129 23.88 2.69 -11.11
C THR A 129 22.88 3.36 -12.05
N TYR A 130 23.39 4.19 -12.98
CA TYR A 130 22.56 4.70 -14.09
C TYR A 130 22.12 3.59 -15.05
N GLU A 131 22.89 2.50 -15.18
CA GLU A 131 22.49 1.36 -16.02
C GLU A 131 21.21 0.73 -15.49
N ASP A 132 21.09 0.59 -14.16
CA ASP A 132 19.87 0.08 -13.54
C ASP A 132 18.67 1.01 -13.78
N LEU A 133 18.90 2.32 -13.71
CA LEU A 133 17.88 3.33 -14.02
C LEU A 133 17.50 3.32 -15.51
N LEU A 134 18.47 3.15 -16.41
CA LEU A 134 18.24 3.06 -17.85
C LEU A 134 17.51 1.77 -18.22
N ALA A 135 17.79 0.65 -17.55
CA ALA A 135 17.02 -0.59 -17.69
C ALA A 135 15.56 -0.39 -17.29
N ALA A 136 15.31 0.29 -16.17
CA ALA A 136 13.96 0.65 -15.72
C ALA A 136 13.24 1.58 -16.71
N ILE A 137 13.93 2.61 -17.23
CA ILE A 137 13.40 3.49 -18.27
C ILE A 137 13.13 2.71 -19.56
N GLY A 138 13.98 1.75 -19.91
CA GLY A 138 13.79 0.82 -21.02
C GLY A 138 12.51 0.02 -20.88
N GLY A 139 12.27 -0.58 -19.71
CA GLY A 139 11.02 -1.28 -19.42
C GLY A 139 9.79 -0.37 -19.49
N LEU A 140 9.88 0.87 -18.99
CA LEU A 140 8.80 1.86 -19.11
C LEU A 140 8.52 2.24 -20.57
N ILE A 141 9.56 2.32 -21.41
CA ILE A 141 9.43 2.57 -22.85
C ILE A 141 8.73 1.39 -23.51
N SER A 142 9.21 0.15 -23.30
CA SER A 142 8.62 -1.06 -23.88
C SER A 142 7.14 -1.22 -23.49
N PHE A 143 6.82 -1.02 -22.20
CA PHE A 143 5.45 -1.04 -21.70
C PHE A 143 4.57 0.01 -22.39
N GLY A 144 5.03 1.26 -22.43
CA GLY A 144 4.24 2.35 -23.00
C GLY A 144 4.11 2.28 -24.52
N ASP A 145 5.04 1.66 -25.25
CA ASP A 145 4.96 1.54 -26.71
C ASP A 145 3.91 0.50 -27.12
N ALA A 146 3.72 -0.53 -26.31
CA ALA A 146 2.64 -1.49 -26.47
C ALA A 146 1.26 -0.85 -26.24
N LEU A 147 1.09 -0.06 -25.17
CA LEU A 147 -0.25 0.27 -24.66
C LEU A 147 -0.65 1.75 -24.77
N CYS A 148 0.29 2.68 -24.69
CA CYS A 148 -0.03 4.10 -24.55
C CYS A 148 -0.19 4.80 -25.89
N TYR A 149 -0.97 5.88 -25.92
CA TYR A 149 -1.04 6.77 -27.08
C TYR A 149 0.34 7.40 -27.38
N ASP A 150 0.59 7.70 -28.66
CA ASP A 150 1.84 8.30 -29.13
C ASP A 150 2.20 9.60 -28.43
N HIS A 151 1.18 10.35 -27.98
CA HIS A 151 1.41 11.60 -27.28
C HIS A 151 2.13 11.43 -25.94
N ALA A 152 2.02 10.25 -25.29
CA ALA A 152 2.75 9.90 -24.08
C ALA A 152 4.20 9.45 -24.35
N ARG A 153 4.57 9.13 -25.61
CA ARG A 153 5.94 8.74 -25.99
C ARG A 153 6.96 9.85 -25.71
N ARG A 154 6.57 11.12 -25.92
CA ARG A 154 7.47 12.28 -25.73
C ARG A 154 8.00 12.40 -24.31
N LEU A 155 7.17 12.09 -23.30
CA LEU A 155 7.59 12.06 -21.89
C LEU A 155 8.72 11.05 -21.69
N ARG A 156 8.50 9.81 -22.14
CA ARG A 156 9.46 8.70 -22.00
C ARG A 156 10.78 9.00 -22.72
N SER A 157 10.72 9.57 -23.93
CA SER A 157 11.92 9.98 -24.68
C SER A 157 12.70 11.12 -24.02
N ARG A 158 12.02 12.05 -23.35
CA ARG A 158 12.69 13.14 -22.62
C ARG A 158 13.33 12.67 -21.32
N VAL A 159 12.62 11.83 -20.56
CA VAL A 159 13.15 11.18 -19.35
C VAL A 159 14.42 10.39 -19.68
N LYS A 160 14.40 9.58 -20.75
CA LYS A 160 15.60 8.85 -21.20
C LYS A 160 16.78 9.79 -21.50
N ARG A 161 16.55 10.87 -22.25
CA ARG A 161 17.59 11.86 -22.57
C ARG A 161 18.14 12.57 -21.32
N PHE A 162 17.27 12.89 -20.37
CA PHE A 162 17.68 13.47 -19.09
C PHE A 162 18.61 12.56 -18.29
N VAL A 163 18.34 11.25 -18.28
CA VAL A 163 19.21 10.27 -17.59
C VAL A 163 20.52 10.06 -18.34
N LEU A 164 20.50 9.95 -19.67
CA LEU A 164 21.72 9.84 -20.48
C LEU A 164 22.64 11.05 -20.29
N ALA A 165 22.08 12.27 -20.26
CA ALA A 165 22.86 13.48 -20.02
C ALA A 165 23.54 13.49 -18.62
N ASN A 166 22.93 12.82 -17.64
CA ASN A 166 23.51 12.64 -16.32
C ASN A 166 24.61 11.57 -16.30
N LEU A 167 24.37 10.42 -16.93
CA LEU A 167 25.37 9.37 -17.09
C LEU A 167 26.65 9.90 -17.76
N GLU A 168 26.52 10.74 -18.80
CA GLU A 168 27.67 11.37 -19.47
C GLU A 168 28.51 12.28 -18.56
N ARG A 169 27.92 12.81 -17.48
CA ARG A 169 28.50 13.89 -16.65
C ARG A 169 28.79 13.46 -15.21
N ASP A 170 28.54 12.21 -14.87
CA ASP A 170 28.69 11.65 -13.53
C ASP A 170 29.37 10.30 -13.57
N HIS A 171 30.20 10.00 -12.58
CA HIS A 171 30.96 8.75 -12.53
C HIS A 171 30.20 7.67 -11.76
N ASN A 172 28.87 7.59 -11.97
CA ASN A 172 27.94 6.75 -11.20
C ASN A 172 28.04 7.00 -9.68
N THR A 173 28.08 8.27 -9.27
CA THR A 173 28.08 8.61 -7.84
C THR A 173 26.71 8.27 -7.26
N HIS A 174 26.64 7.44 -6.23
CA HIS A 174 25.38 6.94 -5.67
C HIS A 174 24.40 8.07 -5.34
N GLU A 175 24.86 9.15 -4.71
CA GLU A 175 24.04 10.29 -4.35
C GLU A 175 23.43 11.00 -5.57
N ARG A 176 24.18 11.07 -6.68
CA ARG A 176 23.73 11.71 -7.90
C ARG A 176 22.82 10.80 -8.72
N VAL A 177 23.07 9.49 -8.74
CA VAL A 177 22.14 8.48 -9.29
C VAL A 177 20.80 8.59 -8.55
N MET A 178 20.82 8.57 -7.22
CA MET A 178 19.62 8.68 -6.40
C MET A 178 18.87 10.00 -6.63
N LEU A 179 19.59 11.13 -6.69
CA LEU A 179 18.97 12.42 -7.01
C LEU A 179 18.32 12.39 -8.41
N THR A 180 18.97 11.76 -9.38
CA THR A 180 18.42 11.60 -10.74
C THR A 180 17.14 10.77 -10.72
N VAL A 181 17.10 9.65 -9.98
CA VAL A 181 15.88 8.83 -9.81
C VAL A 181 14.73 9.66 -9.22
N MET A 182 15.01 10.47 -8.19
CA MET A 182 14.01 11.33 -7.55
C MET A 182 13.42 12.34 -8.55
N PHE A 183 14.27 12.98 -9.36
CA PHE A 183 13.82 13.92 -10.40
C PHE A 183 13.06 13.23 -11.54
N VAL A 184 13.49 12.04 -11.97
CA VAL A 184 12.75 11.23 -12.95
C VAL A 184 11.33 10.94 -12.43
N ASN A 185 11.22 10.51 -11.17
CA ASN A 185 9.93 10.28 -10.53
C ASN A 185 9.10 11.58 -10.43
N GLN A 186 9.72 12.70 -10.08
CA GLN A 186 9.03 14.00 -10.03
C GLN A 186 8.52 14.43 -11.41
N PHE A 187 9.32 14.30 -12.46
CA PHE A 187 8.95 14.66 -13.83
C PHE A 187 7.78 13.80 -14.35
N ILE A 188 7.87 12.49 -14.17
CA ILE A 188 6.79 11.56 -14.57
C ILE A 188 5.51 11.88 -13.79
N GLY A 189 5.61 12.03 -12.46
CA GLY A 189 4.47 12.32 -11.60
C GLY A 189 3.80 13.66 -11.94
N ARG A 190 4.60 14.72 -12.18
CA ARG A 190 4.11 16.05 -12.57
C ARG A 190 3.39 16.01 -13.92
N ALA A 191 3.96 15.35 -14.93
CA ALA A 191 3.32 15.23 -16.24
C ALA A 191 2.00 14.45 -16.14
N LEU A 192 2.01 13.27 -15.52
CA LEU A 192 0.82 12.42 -15.43
C LEU A 192 -0.27 12.99 -14.52
N ALA A 193 0.07 13.90 -13.59
CA ALA A 193 -0.92 14.62 -12.79
C ALA A 193 -1.97 15.32 -13.66
N HIS A 194 -1.56 15.85 -14.82
CA HIS A 194 -2.47 16.55 -15.72
C HIS A 194 -3.50 15.63 -16.37
N LEU A 195 -3.21 14.33 -16.51
CA LEU A 195 -4.18 13.38 -17.08
C LEU A 195 -5.42 13.21 -16.18
N LEU A 196 -5.25 13.41 -14.87
CA LEU A 196 -6.32 13.32 -13.87
C LEU A 196 -7.20 14.57 -13.80
N VAL A 197 -6.75 15.69 -14.39
CA VAL A 197 -7.44 16.99 -14.28
C VAL A 197 -8.63 17.01 -15.22
N ASP A 198 -9.81 17.27 -14.66
CA ASP A 198 -11.05 17.37 -15.44
C ASP A 198 -11.16 18.72 -16.15
N SER A 199 -10.32 18.93 -17.17
CA SER A 199 -10.23 20.20 -17.90
C SER A 199 -9.86 19.96 -19.37
N PRO A 200 -10.42 20.73 -20.33
CA PRO A 200 -10.00 20.69 -21.74
C PRO A 200 -8.52 20.99 -21.95
N HIS A 201 -7.92 21.74 -21.03
CA HIS A 201 -6.56 22.21 -21.14
C HIS A 201 -5.53 21.19 -20.60
N TRP A 202 -5.98 20.01 -20.16
CA TRP A 202 -5.12 18.95 -19.60
C TRP A 202 -3.92 18.64 -20.50
N TRP A 203 -4.15 18.56 -21.82
CA TRP A 203 -3.13 18.23 -22.80
C TRP A 203 -2.08 19.33 -22.91
N ARG A 204 -2.47 20.61 -22.90
CA ARG A 204 -1.54 21.73 -22.96
C ARG A 204 -0.60 21.69 -21.75
N ASN A 205 -1.17 21.53 -20.56
CA ASN A 205 -0.43 21.50 -19.30
C ASN A 205 0.46 20.24 -19.20
N PHE A 206 -0.03 19.09 -19.67
CA PHE A 206 0.77 17.87 -19.83
C PHE A 206 2.02 18.12 -20.70
N ASN A 207 1.87 18.76 -21.87
CA ASN A 207 3.02 19.03 -22.73
C ASN A 207 3.98 20.05 -22.13
N GLU A 208 3.47 21.04 -21.40
CA GLU A 208 4.32 21.99 -20.69
C GLU A 208 5.16 21.28 -19.63
N ALA A 209 4.55 20.42 -18.82
CA ALA A 209 5.25 19.58 -17.85
C ALA A 209 6.28 18.65 -18.54
N VAL A 210 5.94 18.07 -19.70
CA VAL A 210 6.88 17.28 -20.51
C VAL A 210 8.03 18.15 -21.02
N ARG A 211 7.78 19.39 -21.45
CA ARG A 211 8.83 20.33 -21.90
C ARG A 211 9.77 20.77 -20.78
N ALA A 212 9.32 20.73 -19.53
CA ALA A 212 10.15 21.03 -18.37
C ALA A 212 11.14 19.89 -18.02
N VAL A 213 10.99 18.70 -18.59
CA VAL A 213 11.94 17.58 -18.42
C VAL A 213 13.20 17.89 -19.22
N ASP A 214 14.15 18.56 -18.58
CA ASP A 214 15.37 19.04 -19.22
C ASP A 214 16.55 19.07 -18.24
N TYR A 215 17.74 18.69 -18.73
CA TYR A 215 18.96 18.73 -17.93
C TYR A 215 19.36 20.16 -17.57
N HIS A 216 19.05 21.16 -18.38
CA HIS A 216 19.34 22.56 -18.08
C HIS A 216 18.20 23.26 -17.33
N SER A 217 17.19 22.51 -16.86
CA SER A 217 16.13 23.09 -16.06
C SER A 217 16.68 23.72 -14.77
N PRO A 218 16.17 24.90 -14.36
CA PRO A 218 16.69 25.61 -13.19
C PRO A 218 16.54 24.79 -11.90
N ASP A 219 15.41 24.09 -11.74
CA ASP A 219 15.16 23.20 -10.60
C ASP A 219 16.23 22.13 -10.45
N TRP A 220 16.61 21.49 -11.57
CA TRP A 220 17.63 20.44 -11.58
C TRP A 220 19.02 21.00 -11.31
N GLN A 221 19.38 22.11 -11.96
CA GLN A 221 20.69 22.75 -11.76
C GLN A 221 20.87 23.22 -10.32
N ALA A 222 19.83 23.77 -9.70
CA ALA A 222 19.84 24.14 -8.29
C ALA A 222 20.05 22.92 -7.38
N ALA A 223 19.35 21.81 -7.64
CA ALA A 223 19.49 20.58 -6.88
C ALA A 223 20.89 19.94 -7.02
N LEU A 224 21.46 19.96 -8.23
CA LEU A 224 22.83 19.52 -8.48
C LEU A 224 23.85 20.35 -7.71
N ASN A 225 23.74 21.67 -7.73
CA ASN A 225 24.62 22.56 -6.98
C ASN A 225 24.50 22.30 -5.47
N GLY A 226 23.27 22.13 -4.97
CA GLY A 226 23.02 21.78 -3.57
C GLY A 226 23.60 20.42 -3.17
N LEU A 227 23.63 19.44 -4.09
CA LEU A 227 24.31 18.17 -3.87
C LEU A 227 25.83 18.35 -3.81
N ALA A 228 26.42 19.06 -4.77
CA ALA A 228 27.85 19.33 -4.82
C ALA A 228 28.36 20.02 -3.55
N LEU A 229 27.63 21.03 -3.05
CA LEU A 229 27.96 21.72 -1.80
C LEU A 229 27.92 20.79 -0.58
N ARG A 230 26.94 19.89 -0.51
CA ARG A 230 26.84 18.90 0.59
C ARG A 230 27.99 17.90 0.54
N MET A 231 28.35 17.41 -0.63
CA MET A 231 29.48 16.50 -0.81
C MET A 231 30.80 17.17 -0.44
N ALA A 232 31.02 18.42 -0.85
CA ALA A 232 32.21 19.19 -0.50
C ALA A 232 32.31 19.52 1.00
N SER A 233 31.17 19.69 1.67
CA SER A 233 31.11 20.01 3.11
C SER A 233 31.23 18.78 4.02
N THR A 234 31.29 17.57 3.46
CA THR A 234 31.48 16.34 4.23
C THR A 234 32.98 16.11 4.45
N PRO A 235 33.54 16.36 5.66
CA PRO A 235 34.97 16.14 5.86
C PRO A 235 35.30 14.65 5.68
N ALA A 236 36.34 14.38 4.89
CA ALA A 236 36.91 13.05 4.73
C ALA A 236 37.22 12.48 6.12
N ARG A 237 36.48 11.44 6.52
CA ARG A 237 36.86 10.63 7.68
C ARG A 237 38.13 9.88 7.28
N ALA A 238 39.27 10.49 7.58
CA ALA A 238 40.57 9.88 7.40
C ALA A 238 40.59 8.54 8.14
N SER A 239 40.78 7.48 7.37
CA SER A 239 41.38 6.23 7.80
C SER A 239 42.75 6.53 8.40
N ASN A 240 42.84 6.56 9.73
CA ASN A 240 44.08 6.26 10.43
C ASN A 240 43.72 5.68 11.80
N GLY A 241 44.08 4.42 11.98
CA GLY A 241 44.11 3.77 13.29
C GLY A 241 45.15 4.46 14.16
N SER A 242 44.73 4.85 15.36
CA SER A 242 45.49 5.01 16.61
C SER A 242 44.59 5.81 17.56
N GLN A 243 43.92 5.11 18.48
CA GLN A 243 43.18 5.76 19.57
C GLN A 243 44.16 6.46 20.52
N PRO A 244 43.89 7.70 20.95
CA PRO A 244 44.38 8.18 22.23
C PRO A 244 43.37 7.77 23.31
N VAL A 245 43.83 6.93 24.23
CA VAL A 245 43.14 6.55 25.46
C VAL A 245 42.92 7.79 26.33
N GLN A 246 41.66 8.12 26.64
CA GLN A 246 41.31 9.08 27.69
C GLN A 246 40.88 8.33 28.98
N PRO A 247 41.22 8.85 30.17
CA PRO A 247 41.01 8.16 31.44
C PRO A 247 39.53 8.16 31.89
N PRO A 248 39.13 7.22 32.76
CA PRO A 248 37.72 6.95 33.06
C PRO A 248 37.11 8.01 33.98
N ARG A 249 35.96 8.58 33.56
CA ARG A 249 35.05 9.33 34.44
C ARG A 249 33.94 8.40 34.93
N PRO A 250 33.62 8.36 36.24
CA PRO A 250 32.60 7.47 36.78
C PRO A 250 31.19 8.03 36.64
N GLY A 251 30.24 7.15 36.30
CA GLY A 251 28.81 7.30 36.62
C GLY A 251 27.96 8.13 35.67
N GLY A 252 27.50 7.51 34.58
CA GLY A 252 26.42 8.04 33.73
C GLY A 252 25.91 6.95 32.79
N ALA A 253 24.82 6.30 33.18
CA ALA A 253 24.26 5.12 32.52
C ALA A 253 23.93 5.34 31.02
N PRO A 254 24.04 4.29 30.17
CA PRO A 254 23.80 4.38 28.74
C PRO A 254 22.31 4.60 28.43
N SER A 255 22.00 5.69 27.73
CA SER A 255 20.72 5.88 27.04
C SER A 255 20.63 4.92 25.85
N ARG A 256 20.28 3.67 26.14
CA ARG A 256 19.65 2.77 25.18
C ARG A 256 18.35 3.47 24.75
N ARG A 257 18.19 3.79 23.46
CA ARG A 257 16.84 3.94 22.90
C ARG A 257 16.17 2.58 23.02
N GLY A 258 15.44 2.40 24.12
CA GLY A 258 14.58 1.26 24.37
C GLY A 258 13.40 1.24 23.38
N PRO A 259 12.69 0.11 23.29
CA PRO A 259 11.44 0.04 22.56
C PRO A 259 10.51 1.13 23.11
N ALA A 260 9.81 1.81 22.19
CA ALA A 260 8.82 2.82 22.51
C ALA A 260 7.98 2.35 23.71
N ALA A 261 7.98 3.14 24.79
CA ALA A 261 7.16 2.89 25.96
C ALA A 261 5.69 2.85 25.51
N ARG A 262 5.22 1.65 25.19
CA ARG A 262 3.80 1.35 25.06
C ARG A 262 3.23 1.51 26.44
N THR A 263 2.33 2.47 26.61
CA THR A 263 1.35 2.47 27.69
C THR A 263 0.83 1.04 27.87
N PRO A 264 0.79 0.47 29.08
CA PRO A 264 0.29 -0.88 29.28
C PRO A 264 -1.09 -1.00 28.61
N ILE A 265 -1.15 -1.89 27.62
CA ILE A 265 -2.23 -1.99 26.61
C ILE A 265 -3.57 -2.38 27.25
N MET A 266 -3.55 -2.91 28.48
CA MET A 266 -4.73 -3.33 29.22
C MET A 266 -4.65 -2.82 30.67
N PRO A 267 -5.72 -2.18 31.20
CA PRO A 267 -5.75 -1.76 32.59
C PRO A 267 -5.50 -2.94 33.53
N GLU A 268 -4.62 -2.77 34.51
CA GLU A 268 -4.16 -3.86 35.38
C GLU A 268 -5.31 -4.55 36.14
N ARG A 269 -6.39 -3.82 36.42
CA ARG A 269 -7.63 -4.37 37.00
C ARG A 269 -8.28 -5.45 36.13
N ILE A 270 -8.22 -5.32 34.81
CA ILE A 270 -8.76 -6.30 33.86
C ILE A 270 -7.75 -7.45 33.69
N ARG A 271 -6.45 -7.15 33.77
CA ARG A 271 -5.38 -8.16 33.62
C ARG A 271 -5.41 -9.21 34.72
N ARG A 272 -5.84 -8.81 35.92
CA ARG A 272 -6.04 -9.72 37.06
C ARG A 272 -7.20 -10.69 36.89
N LEU A 273 -8.11 -10.44 35.94
CA LEU A 273 -9.26 -11.32 35.66
C LEU A 273 -8.93 -12.43 34.66
N ILE A 274 -7.76 -12.39 34.01
CA ILE A 274 -7.32 -13.45 33.09
C ILE A 274 -7.00 -14.71 33.92
N PRO A 275 -7.62 -15.87 33.64
CA PRO A 275 -7.31 -17.12 34.33
C PRO A 275 -5.81 -17.43 34.22
N ARG A 276 -5.17 -17.83 35.33
CA ARG A 276 -3.75 -18.23 35.34
C ARG A 276 -3.64 -19.70 35.70
N ASP A 277 -2.66 -20.38 35.13
CA ASP A 277 -2.36 -21.76 35.53
C ASP A 277 -1.72 -21.82 36.92
N ARG A 278 -1.46 -23.04 37.41
CA ARG A 278 -0.86 -23.29 38.73
C ARG A 278 0.54 -22.67 38.88
N ASP A 279 1.21 -22.37 37.78
CA ASP A 279 2.54 -21.76 37.75
C ASP A 279 2.46 -20.22 37.55
N GLY A 280 1.26 -19.64 37.60
CA GLY A 280 1.02 -18.20 37.51
C GLY A 280 1.13 -17.64 36.10
N ARG A 281 1.14 -18.49 35.06
CA ARG A 281 1.25 -18.07 33.65
C ARG A 281 -0.14 -17.84 33.06
N GLU A 282 -0.23 -16.82 32.21
CA GLU A 282 -1.44 -16.51 31.42
C GLU A 282 -1.54 -17.51 30.25
N PRO A 283 -2.62 -18.31 30.10
CA PRO A 283 -2.77 -19.26 29.01
C PRO A 283 -2.96 -18.51 27.69
N CYS A 284 -2.24 -18.93 26.65
CA CYS A 284 -2.33 -18.31 25.34
C CYS A 284 -3.63 -18.71 24.62
N LEU A 285 -4.54 -17.75 24.43
CA LEU A 285 -5.88 -17.95 23.85
C LEU A 285 -5.85 -18.47 22.39
N ARG A 286 -4.70 -18.41 21.70
CA ARG A 286 -4.52 -19.01 20.36
C ARG A 286 -4.70 -20.53 20.36
N PHE A 287 -4.46 -21.21 21.48
CA PHE A 287 -4.47 -22.67 21.54
C PHE A 287 -5.84 -23.27 21.88
N MET A 288 -6.86 -22.45 22.17
CA MET A 288 -8.20 -22.93 22.57
C MET A 288 -9.12 -23.28 21.38
N GLY A 289 -8.73 -22.94 20.15
CA GLY A 289 -9.46 -23.22 18.91
C GLY A 289 -8.90 -24.38 18.06
N GLY A 290 -7.84 -25.07 18.52
CA GLY A 290 -7.07 -26.00 17.67
C GLY A 290 -6.28 -25.27 16.57
N ASP A 291 -5.93 -25.98 15.48
CA ASP A 291 -5.12 -25.45 14.35
C ASP A 291 -5.84 -24.38 13.50
N ASP A 292 -7.07 -23.99 13.85
CA ASP A 292 -7.80 -22.91 13.17
C ASP A 292 -7.51 -21.55 13.85
N TYR A 293 -6.69 -20.73 13.19
CA TYR A 293 -6.19 -19.44 13.68
C TYR A 293 -7.28 -18.34 13.84
N ARG A 294 -8.54 -18.59 13.50
CA ARG A 294 -9.63 -17.59 13.61
C ARG A 294 -10.19 -17.55 15.04
N PRO A 295 -10.06 -16.46 15.81
CA PRO A 295 -10.29 -16.44 17.26
C PRO A 295 -11.77 -16.49 17.70
N ASN A 296 -12.70 -16.90 16.83
CA ASN A 296 -14.12 -16.85 17.16
C ASN A 296 -14.98 -17.95 16.52
N LYS A 297 -14.42 -19.13 16.25
CA LYS A 297 -15.21 -20.29 15.86
C LYS A 297 -14.91 -21.48 16.75
N ARG A 298 -15.93 -21.83 17.54
CA ARG A 298 -16.10 -23.07 18.32
C ARG A 298 -14.97 -23.35 19.31
N MET A 299 -15.12 -22.81 20.52
CA MET A 299 -14.27 -23.22 21.64
C MET A 299 -14.39 -24.73 21.85
N LEU A 300 -13.26 -25.45 21.94
CA LEU A 300 -13.25 -26.90 22.10
C LEU A 300 -13.33 -27.27 23.59
N PRO A 301 -14.41 -27.94 24.06
CA PRO A 301 -14.61 -28.25 25.48
C PRO A 301 -13.46 -29.04 26.10
N ASP A 302 -12.87 -29.99 25.36
CA ASP A 302 -11.75 -30.80 25.87
C ASP A 302 -10.47 -29.99 26.09
N VAL A 303 -10.26 -28.98 25.24
CA VAL A 303 -9.12 -28.05 25.37
C VAL A 303 -9.36 -27.09 26.54
N ILE A 304 -10.58 -26.59 26.72
CA ILE A 304 -10.97 -25.75 27.86
C ILE A 304 -10.78 -26.52 29.18
N ARG A 305 -11.22 -27.79 29.23
CA ARG A 305 -11.10 -28.64 30.42
C ARG A 305 -9.65 -28.84 30.86
N THR A 306 -8.74 -28.90 29.89
CA THR A 306 -7.31 -29.12 30.14
C THR A 306 -6.61 -27.81 30.50
N ALA A 307 -6.84 -26.75 29.74
CA ALA A 307 -6.17 -25.46 29.90
C ALA A 307 -6.65 -24.68 31.13
N CYS A 308 -7.93 -24.81 31.50
CA CYS A 308 -8.53 -24.08 32.61
C CYS A 308 -8.75 -24.96 33.86
N ARG A 309 -7.98 -26.05 34.00
CA ARG A 309 -8.11 -27.00 35.12
C ARG A 309 -7.86 -26.30 36.47
N GLY A 310 -8.89 -26.27 37.32
CA GLY A 310 -8.85 -25.60 38.63
C GLY A 310 -9.40 -24.17 38.64
N TYR A 311 -9.91 -23.68 37.51
CA TYR A 311 -10.62 -22.41 37.44
C TYR A 311 -12.02 -22.53 38.06
N GLN A 312 -12.40 -21.56 38.90
CA GLN A 312 -13.61 -21.62 39.72
C GLN A 312 -14.93 -21.70 38.93
N HIS A 313 -14.95 -21.26 37.66
CA HIS A 313 -16.14 -21.31 36.79
C HIS A 313 -15.92 -22.19 35.56
N LEU A 314 -15.04 -23.20 35.66
CA LEU A 314 -14.75 -24.13 34.57
C LEU A 314 -16.01 -24.79 34.01
N ASP A 315 -16.94 -25.19 34.88
CA ASP A 315 -18.16 -25.88 34.47
C ASP A 315 -19.10 -24.96 33.67
N ALA A 316 -19.18 -23.67 34.02
CA ALA A 316 -19.97 -22.69 33.26
C ALA A 316 -19.36 -22.42 31.88
N LEU A 317 -18.03 -22.35 31.78
CA LEU A 317 -17.32 -22.21 30.50
C LEU A 317 -17.53 -23.43 29.59
N LEU A 318 -17.51 -24.64 30.16
CA LEU A 318 -17.79 -25.88 29.42
C LEU A 318 -19.24 -25.92 28.94
N ALA A 319 -20.20 -25.52 29.79
CA ALA A 319 -21.61 -25.44 29.41
C ALA A 319 -21.87 -24.47 28.26
N ILE A 320 -21.20 -23.30 28.26
CA ILE A 320 -21.30 -22.32 27.17
C ILE A 320 -20.67 -22.86 25.87
N ALA A 321 -19.53 -23.54 25.97
CA ALA A 321 -18.87 -24.15 24.82
C ALA A 321 -19.70 -25.28 24.20
N ASP A 322 -20.36 -26.10 25.03
CA ASP A 322 -21.19 -27.23 24.57
C ASP A 322 -22.56 -26.80 24.05
N SER A 323 -23.23 -25.86 24.72
CA SER A 323 -24.66 -25.58 24.49
C SER A 323 -24.98 -24.16 24.04
N GLY A 324 -23.98 -23.27 23.96
CA GLY A 324 -24.17 -21.84 23.73
C GLY A 324 -24.85 -21.14 24.92
N VAL A 325 -24.89 -19.81 24.90
CA VAL A 325 -25.60 -19.05 25.94
C VAL A 325 -27.10 -19.04 25.62
N ARG A 326 -27.94 -19.57 26.51
CA ARG A 326 -29.40 -19.38 26.45
C ARG A 326 -29.79 -18.24 27.38
N ALA A 327 -30.18 -17.10 26.83
CA ALA A 327 -30.70 -15.97 27.59
C ALA A 327 -32.23 -16.11 27.76
N PRO A 328 -32.76 -16.18 28.99
CA PRO A 328 -34.20 -16.07 29.21
C PRO A 328 -34.63 -14.60 29.03
N VAL A 329 -35.34 -14.31 27.95
CA VAL A 329 -35.88 -12.97 27.68
C VAL A 329 -37.00 -12.70 28.69
N SER A 330 -36.72 -11.88 29.69
CA SER A 330 -37.61 -11.69 30.86
C SER A 330 -38.72 -10.66 30.64
N GLU A 331 -38.64 -9.85 29.59
CA GLU A 331 -39.68 -8.88 29.22
C GLU A 331 -39.84 -8.80 27.70
N GLY A 332 -41.09 -8.73 27.22
CA GLY A 332 -41.40 -8.69 25.80
C GLY A 332 -40.73 -7.49 25.13
N MET A 333 -39.88 -7.74 24.13
CA MET A 333 -39.24 -6.68 23.35
C MET A 333 -40.29 -5.70 22.82
N LEU A 334 -40.16 -4.42 23.19
CA LEU A 334 -41.01 -3.35 22.66
C LEU A 334 -40.85 -3.31 21.13
N HIS A 335 -41.96 -3.57 20.42
CA HIS A 335 -41.99 -3.53 18.97
C HIS A 335 -41.77 -2.10 18.48
N GLN A 336 -40.64 -1.89 17.81
CA GLN A 336 -40.25 -0.60 17.28
C GLN A 336 -41.00 -0.36 15.94
N HIS A 337 -42.05 0.46 15.97
CA HIS A 337 -42.92 0.69 14.80
C HIS A 337 -42.40 1.75 13.80
N VAL A 338 -41.35 2.51 14.14
CA VAL A 338 -40.81 3.57 13.28
C VAL A 338 -39.29 3.58 13.33
N TYR A 339 -38.65 3.45 12.17
CA TYR A 339 -37.20 3.61 12.02
C TYR A 339 -36.81 5.09 12.09
N PRO A 340 -35.81 5.48 12.90
CA PRO A 340 -35.36 6.87 12.98
C PRO A 340 -34.69 7.33 11.67
N THR A 341 -34.93 8.59 11.28
CA THR A 341 -34.55 9.21 9.99
C THR A 341 -33.04 9.34 9.74
N ASN A 342 -32.20 8.98 10.71
CA ASN A 342 -30.74 8.88 10.58
C ASN A 342 -30.25 7.50 10.09
N HIS A 343 -31.16 6.59 9.71
CA HIS A 343 -30.85 5.20 9.40
C HIS A 343 -29.78 5.01 8.31
N LYS A 344 -29.71 5.90 7.31
CA LYS A 344 -28.71 5.76 6.24
C LYS A 344 -27.29 6.06 6.73
N SER A 345 -27.10 7.14 7.49
CA SER A 345 -25.78 7.50 8.02
C SER A 345 -25.32 6.54 9.13
N ALA A 346 -26.25 6.03 9.95
CA ALA A 346 -25.97 5.01 10.94
C ALA A 346 -25.65 3.66 10.29
N ALA A 347 -26.42 3.20 9.29
CA ALA A 347 -26.15 1.97 8.55
C ALA A 347 -24.86 2.04 7.71
N ASP A 348 -24.52 3.19 7.13
CA ASP A 348 -23.27 3.39 6.39
C ASP A 348 -22.05 3.44 7.32
N ARG A 349 -22.21 3.97 8.54
CA ARG A 349 -21.13 4.04 9.54
C ARG A 349 -21.04 2.82 10.45
N TYR A 350 -22.05 1.96 10.51
CA TYR A 350 -22.04 0.74 11.31
C TYR A 350 -20.95 -0.25 10.86
N PRO A 351 -20.73 -0.50 9.55
CA PRO A 351 -19.60 -1.28 9.06
C PRO A 351 -18.25 -0.63 9.38
N VAL A 352 -18.18 0.70 9.39
CA VAL A 352 -16.95 1.45 9.75
C VAL A 352 -16.67 1.33 11.23
N LEU A 353 -17.69 1.43 12.08
CA LEU A 353 -17.60 1.21 13.51
C LEU A 353 -17.20 -0.23 13.81
N ILE A 354 -17.83 -1.23 13.19
CA ILE A 354 -17.44 -2.64 13.31
C ILE A 354 -16.00 -2.87 12.85
N LYS A 355 -15.57 -2.27 11.73
CA LYS A 355 -14.19 -2.40 11.25
C LYS A 355 -13.20 -1.72 12.18
N ASN A 356 -13.53 -0.57 12.75
CA ASN A 356 -12.67 0.12 13.70
C ASN A 356 -12.62 -0.65 15.03
N ILE A 357 -13.76 -1.13 15.54
CA ILE A 357 -13.82 -2.01 16.70
C ILE A 357 -12.98 -3.27 16.45
N ARG A 358 -13.14 -3.93 15.29
CA ARG A 358 -12.32 -5.10 14.91
C ARG A 358 -10.85 -4.76 14.79
N LYS A 359 -10.50 -3.63 14.19
CA LYS A 359 -9.11 -3.17 14.08
C LYS A 359 -8.50 -2.90 15.46
N GLU A 360 -9.25 -2.27 16.36
CA GLU A 360 -8.80 -2.02 17.72
C GLU A 360 -8.77 -3.33 18.54
N GLN A 361 -9.67 -4.29 18.29
CA GLN A 361 -9.64 -5.66 18.87
C GLN A 361 -8.43 -6.48 18.36
N ASP A 362 -8.16 -6.45 17.05
CA ASP A 362 -7.01 -7.11 16.40
C ASP A 362 -5.67 -6.53 16.90
N LEU A 363 -5.68 -5.25 17.28
CA LEU A 363 -4.57 -4.55 17.92
C LEU A 363 -4.56 -4.67 19.46
N TRP A 364 -5.48 -5.45 20.04
CA TRP A 364 -5.61 -5.69 21.49
C TRP A 364 -5.92 -4.46 22.34
N ARG A 365 -6.53 -3.41 21.78
CA ARG A 365 -6.78 -2.12 22.42
C ARG A 365 -8.14 -1.99 23.09
N CYS A 366 -9.13 -2.79 22.69
CA CYS A 366 -10.43 -2.84 23.34
C CYS A 366 -11.06 -4.25 23.26
N PHE A 367 -11.91 -4.55 24.24
CA PHE A 367 -12.86 -5.66 24.18
C PHE A 367 -14.27 -5.09 24.08
N VAL A 368 -15.13 -5.78 23.34
CA VAL A 368 -16.56 -5.48 23.33
C VAL A 368 -17.22 -6.56 24.16
N LEU A 369 -17.70 -6.16 25.33
CA LEU A 369 -18.42 -7.00 26.26
C LEU A 369 -19.87 -6.53 26.27
N ASP A 370 -20.80 -7.48 26.35
CA ASP A 370 -22.19 -7.16 26.60
C ASP A 370 -22.31 -6.57 28.01
N LEU A 371 -23.14 -5.55 28.17
CA LEU A 371 -23.28 -4.79 29.43
C LEU A 371 -23.78 -5.70 30.56
N ASP A 372 -24.55 -6.73 30.21
CA ASP A 372 -25.10 -7.72 31.13
C ASP A 372 -24.03 -8.67 31.73
N ILE A 373 -22.83 -8.73 31.13
CA ILE A 373 -21.70 -9.52 31.63
C ILE A 373 -21.01 -8.82 32.82
N LEU A 374 -21.17 -7.50 32.96
CA LEU A 374 -20.55 -6.74 34.06
C LEU A 374 -21.37 -6.76 35.36
N GLY A 375 -22.58 -7.32 35.32
CA GLY A 375 -23.52 -7.36 36.45
C GLY A 375 -23.67 -8.72 37.15
N ILE A 376 -22.85 -9.72 36.80
CA ILE A 376 -22.84 -11.06 37.42
C ILE A 376 -21.66 -11.21 38.38
#